data_AF-A0A9X2J6I5-F1
#
_entry.id   AF-A0A9X2J6I5-F1
#
_cell.length_a   1.000
_cell.length_b   1.000
_cell.length_c   1.000
_cell.angle_alpha   90.00
_cell.angle_beta   90.00
_cell.angle_gamma   90.00
#
_symmetry.space_group_name_H-M   'P 1'
#
loop_
_entity.id
_entity.type
_entity.pdbx_description
1 polymer ?
#
loop_
_entity_poly.entity_id
_entity_poly.type
_entity_poly.pdbx_seq_one_letter_code
_entity_poly.pdbx_strand_id
1 'polypeptide(L)'
;MLSVPLKRMLFGLGDEHVIVDPTSNQLLHPEALVAFQRLCRDARDVGFSPKIVSGFRAFDRQLLIWNSKVSGERPLLDTDGSPLDVTQLGEAETVFAILRWSALPGASRHHWGTDFDVIDAAAVDDNYVVQLTPQEVADNGVFGAFHRWLDERIDTGHSYGLFRPYAQDRGGVAPERWHLSYAPRARELQELLSLERLYELLQETDLAMVDTVCEYLQEIYTRYVWVPDHCYPTIFGR
;
A
#
# COMPACT_ATOMS: atom_id res chain seq x y z
N MET A 1 6.95 24.17 8.72
CA MET A 1 6.59 23.05 9.61
C MET A 1 5.20 22.57 9.22
N LEU A 2 4.96 21.26 9.21
CA LEU A 2 3.61 20.71 9.01
C LEU A 2 2.74 21.07 10.22
N SER A 3 1.44 21.27 10.01
CA SER A 3 0.49 21.37 11.13
C SER A 3 0.40 20.02 11.85
N VAL A 4 0.03 20.01 13.13
CA VAL A 4 -0.13 18.77 13.90
C VAL A 4 -1.10 17.78 13.23
N PRO A 5 -2.30 18.20 12.75
CA PRO A 5 -3.21 17.28 12.05
C PRO A 5 -2.58 16.70 10.78
N LEU A 6 -1.85 17.52 10.01
CA LEU A 6 -1.22 17.07 8.77
C LEU A 6 -0.07 16.09 9.03
N LYS A 7 0.76 16.34 10.06
CA LYS A 7 1.80 15.39 10.50
C LYS A 7 1.17 14.06 10.92
N ARG A 8 0.06 14.09 11.67
CA ARG A 8 -0.64 12.89 12.13
C ARG A 8 -1.18 12.06 10.97
N MET A 9 -1.84 12.69 10.01
CA MET A 9 -2.31 12.02 8.79
C MET A 9 -1.16 11.45 7.96
N LEU A 10 -0.14 12.27 7.69
CA LEU A 10 0.95 11.92 6.77
C LEU A 10 1.70 10.65 7.21
N PHE A 11 1.90 10.50 8.51
CA PHE A 11 2.65 9.41 9.12
C PHE A 11 1.77 8.32 9.74
N GLY A 12 0.43 8.44 9.65
CA GLY A 12 -0.50 7.47 10.22
C GLY A 12 -0.55 7.46 11.75
N LEU A 13 -0.21 8.58 12.39
CA LEU A 13 -0.23 8.76 13.85
C LEU A 13 -1.64 9.11 14.38
N GLY A 14 -2.62 9.21 13.48
CA GLY A 14 -4.02 9.48 13.76
C GLY A 14 -4.92 9.01 12.61
N ASP A 15 -6.21 8.90 12.88
CA ASP A 15 -7.25 8.40 11.98
C ASP A 15 -8.36 9.44 11.72
N GLU A 16 -8.13 10.71 12.07
CA GLU A 16 -9.16 11.75 11.98
C GLU A 16 -9.55 12.08 10.52
N HIS A 17 -8.73 11.70 9.55
CA HIS A 17 -8.94 11.92 8.11
C HIS A 17 -9.65 10.75 7.40
N VAL A 18 -9.96 9.67 8.10
CA VAL A 18 -10.56 8.47 7.51
C VAL A 18 -11.94 8.16 8.08
N ILE A 19 -12.76 7.50 7.27
CA ILE A 19 -14.13 7.06 7.59
C ILE A 19 -14.29 5.57 7.30
N VAL A 20 -15.21 4.92 8.01
CA VAL A 20 -15.48 3.49 7.85
C VAL A 20 -16.26 3.23 6.56
N ASP A 21 -15.75 2.32 5.72
CA ASP A 21 -16.56 1.64 4.71
C ASP A 21 -17.47 0.62 5.40
N PRO A 22 -18.80 0.77 5.32
CA PRO A 22 -19.74 -0.11 6.03
C PRO A 22 -19.73 -1.56 5.51
N THR A 23 -19.17 -1.81 4.31
CA THR A 23 -19.16 -3.15 3.70
C THR A 23 -17.98 -3.98 4.20
N SER A 24 -16.79 -3.40 4.22
CA SER A 24 -15.55 -4.07 4.62
C SER A 24 -15.13 -3.80 6.07
N ASN A 25 -15.75 -2.81 6.72
CA ASN A 25 -15.34 -2.26 8.01
C ASN A 25 -13.90 -1.71 8.02
N GLN A 26 -13.36 -1.39 6.84
CA GLN A 26 -12.05 -0.76 6.67
C GLN A 26 -12.18 0.75 6.71
N LEU A 27 -11.13 1.43 7.15
CA LEU A 27 -11.06 2.89 7.20
C LEU A 27 -10.43 3.44 5.91
N LEU A 28 -11.02 4.47 5.30
CA LEU A 28 -10.54 5.08 4.06
C LEU A 28 -10.71 6.60 4.09
N HIS A 29 -9.88 7.31 3.33
CA HIS A 29 -10.11 8.71 3.05
C HIS A 29 -11.46 8.88 2.33
N PRO A 30 -12.32 9.84 2.71
CA PRO A 30 -13.68 9.97 2.17
C PRO A 30 -13.76 10.00 0.64
N GLU A 31 -12.86 10.75 -0.01
CA GLU A 31 -12.82 10.83 -1.48
C GLU A 31 -12.40 9.51 -2.13
N ALA A 32 -11.48 8.76 -1.51
CA ALA A 32 -11.05 7.45 -2.01
C ALA A 32 -12.21 6.43 -1.89
N LEU A 33 -12.97 6.49 -0.78
CA LEU A 33 -14.16 5.66 -0.60
C LEU A 33 -15.23 5.97 -1.66
N VAL A 34 -15.47 7.25 -1.97
CA VAL A 34 -16.41 7.63 -3.04
C VAL A 34 -15.96 7.09 -4.40
N ALA A 35 -14.67 7.21 -4.74
CA ALA A 35 -14.12 6.66 -5.98
C ALA A 35 -14.29 5.13 -6.03
N PHE A 36 -13.98 4.43 -4.94
CA PHE A 36 -14.14 2.98 -4.84
C PHE A 36 -15.60 2.54 -4.93
N GLN A 37 -16.54 3.25 -4.31
CA GLN A 37 -17.98 2.96 -4.42
C GLN A 37 -18.50 3.12 -5.85
N ARG A 38 -17.97 4.08 -6.63
CA ARG A 38 -18.29 4.22 -8.05
C ARG A 38 -17.79 2.99 -8.82
N LEU A 39 -16.54 2.60 -8.62
CA LEU A 39 -15.96 1.40 -9.21
C LEU A 39 -16.75 0.13 -8.85
N CYS A 40 -17.20 0.01 -7.61
CA CYS A 40 -18.03 -1.12 -7.16
C CYS A 40 -19.37 -1.22 -7.88
N ARG A 41 -19.98 -0.09 -8.29
CA ARG A 41 -21.24 -0.14 -9.05
C ARG A 41 -21.00 -0.73 -10.43
N ASP A 42 -20.01 -0.21 -11.15
CA ASP A 42 -19.62 -0.70 -12.47
C ASP A 42 -19.16 -2.17 -12.44
N ALA A 43 -18.47 -2.57 -11.37
CA ALA A 43 -18.04 -3.95 -11.16
C ALA A 43 -19.23 -4.91 -10.99
N ARG A 44 -20.26 -4.50 -10.24
CA ARG A 44 -21.47 -5.31 -10.02
C ARG A 44 -22.27 -5.50 -11.30
N ASP A 45 -22.30 -4.50 -12.19
CA ASP A 45 -22.99 -4.60 -13.47
C ASP A 45 -22.39 -5.69 -14.39
N VAL A 46 -21.12 -6.06 -14.16
CA VAL A 46 -20.43 -7.14 -14.88
C VAL A 46 -20.21 -8.39 -14.02
N GLY A 47 -20.83 -8.46 -12.84
CA GLY A 47 -20.87 -9.67 -12.00
C GLY A 47 -19.76 -9.82 -10.95
N PHE A 48 -18.91 -8.79 -10.75
CA PHE A 48 -17.91 -8.81 -9.67
C PHE A 48 -18.47 -8.23 -8.37
N SER A 49 -17.91 -8.65 -7.23
CA SER A 49 -18.20 -8.10 -5.91
C SER A 49 -16.93 -7.61 -5.22
N PRO A 50 -16.40 -6.42 -5.60
CA PRO A 50 -15.19 -5.89 -5.00
C PRO A 50 -15.32 -5.72 -3.48
N LYS A 51 -14.30 -6.14 -2.75
CA LYS A 51 -14.21 -5.99 -1.30
C LYS A 51 -12.81 -5.51 -0.92
N ILE A 52 -12.76 -4.52 -0.04
CA ILE A 52 -11.50 -4.08 0.57
C ILE A 52 -11.14 -5.05 1.68
N VAL A 53 -9.91 -5.53 1.68
CA VAL A 53 -9.39 -6.43 2.74
C VAL A 53 -8.36 -5.75 3.63
N SER A 54 -7.81 -4.61 3.20
CA SER A 54 -6.86 -3.80 3.96
C SER A 54 -6.97 -2.34 3.50
N GLY A 55 -7.41 -1.45 4.39
CA GLY A 55 -7.53 0.00 4.17
C GLY A 55 -6.47 0.78 4.95
N PHE A 56 -6.88 1.82 5.67
CA PHE A 56 -5.99 2.62 6.52
C PHE A 56 -5.25 1.76 7.53
N ARG A 57 -3.96 2.07 7.70
CA ARG A 57 -3.09 1.40 8.65
C ARG A 57 -2.42 2.45 9.52
N ALA A 58 -2.64 2.36 10.83
CA ALA A 58 -1.94 3.22 11.78
C ALA A 58 -0.43 2.93 11.80
N PHE A 59 0.35 3.92 12.20
CA PHE A 59 1.80 3.84 12.37
C PHE A 59 2.21 2.64 13.22
N ASP A 60 1.65 2.52 14.42
CA ASP A 60 1.98 1.44 15.37
C ASP A 60 1.73 0.05 14.79
N ARG A 61 0.69 -0.09 13.94
CA ARG A 61 0.42 -1.35 13.25
C ARG A 61 1.50 -1.66 12.22
N GLN A 62 1.96 -0.67 11.45
CA GLN A 62 3.05 -0.85 10.50
C GLN A 62 4.38 -1.12 11.20
N LEU A 63 4.65 -0.41 12.31
CA LEU A 63 5.82 -0.62 13.17
C LEU A 63 5.86 -2.05 13.72
N LEU A 64 4.72 -2.55 14.22
CA LEU A 64 4.61 -3.93 14.67
C LEU A 64 4.93 -4.92 13.54
N ILE A 65 4.39 -4.72 12.33
CA ILE A 65 4.66 -5.59 11.17
C ILE A 65 6.16 -5.60 10.85
N TRP A 66 6.79 -4.43 10.84
CA TRP A 66 8.23 -4.27 10.60
C TRP A 66 9.05 -5.01 11.66
N ASN A 67 8.86 -4.69 12.94
CA ASN A 67 9.62 -5.26 14.04
C ASN A 67 9.41 -6.79 14.16
N SER A 68 8.21 -7.28 13.83
CA SER A 68 7.93 -8.73 13.77
C SER A 68 8.68 -9.44 12.64
N LYS A 69 8.96 -8.77 11.52
CA LYS A 69 9.76 -9.34 10.42
C LYS A 69 11.24 -9.35 10.76
N VAL A 70 11.75 -8.28 11.39
CA VAL A 70 13.13 -8.22 11.86
C VAL A 70 13.43 -9.29 12.91
N SER A 71 12.50 -9.54 13.83
CA SER A 71 12.63 -10.58 14.87
C SER A 71 12.37 -12.01 14.37
N GLY A 72 11.90 -12.19 13.14
CA GLY A 72 11.56 -13.50 12.57
C GLY A 72 10.21 -14.07 13.02
N GLU A 73 9.40 -13.33 13.80
CA GLU A 73 8.03 -13.71 14.15
C GLU A 73 7.09 -13.76 12.94
N ARG A 74 7.42 -12.99 11.89
CA ARG A 74 6.75 -13.02 10.59
C ARG A 74 7.74 -13.43 9.50
N PRO A 75 7.27 -14.19 8.49
CA PRO A 75 8.14 -14.59 7.38
C PRO A 75 8.65 -13.36 6.63
N LEU A 76 9.95 -13.42 6.34
CA LEU A 76 10.62 -12.58 5.37
C LEU A 76 10.61 -13.32 4.02
N LEU A 77 10.44 -12.59 2.92
CA LEU A 77 10.36 -13.20 1.59
C LEU A 77 11.42 -12.57 0.69
N ASP A 78 11.95 -13.36 -0.23
CA ASP A 78 12.79 -12.87 -1.32
C ASP A 78 11.95 -12.18 -2.42
N THR A 79 12.62 -11.74 -3.49
CA THR A 79 11.98 -11.07 -4.63
C THR A 79 10.94 -11.94 -5.34
N ASP A 80 11.11 -13.26 -5.30
CA ASP A 80 10.22 -14.25 -5.94
C ASP A 80 9.09 -14.70 -5.01
N GLY A 81 9.06 -14.23 -3.76
CA GLY A 81 8.07 -14.57 -2.75
C GLY A 81 8.39 -15.83 -1.95
N SER A 82 9.62 -16.33 -2.02
CA SER A 82 10.06 -17.51 -1.25
C SER A 82 10.55 -17.09 0.15
N PRO A 83 10.31 -17.89 1.20
CA PRO A 83 10.77 -17.57 2.55
C PRO A 83 12.29 -17.43 2.66
N LEU A 84 12.73 -16.39 3.36
CA LEU A 84 14.11 -16.14 3.76
C LEU A 84 14.32 -16.44 5.24
N ASP A 85 15.48 -16.98 5.58
CA ASP A 85 15.95 -17.11 6.96
C ASP A 85 16.68 -15.82 7.38
N VAL A 86 16.01 -15.01 8.21
CA VAL A 86 16.55 -13.73 8.70
C VAL A 86 17.88 -13.89 9.44
N THR A 87 18.14 -15.06 10.06
CA THR A 87 19.38 -15.30 10.81
C THR A 87 20.62 -15.44 9.92
N GLN A 88 20.41 -15.59 8.61
CA GLN A 88 21.47 -15.73 7.61
C GLN A 88 21.73 -14.44 6.82
N LEU A 89 20.99 -13.37 7.09
CA LEU A 89 21.08 -12.10 6.36
C LEU A 89 21.85 -11.05 7.17
N GLY A 90 22.57 -10.18 6.47
CA GLY A 90 23.03 -8.92 7.03
C GLY A 90 21.87 -7.96 7.32
N GLU A 91 22.11 -6.92 8.11
CA GLU A 91 21.07 -5.94 8.46
C GLU A 91 20.51 -5.23 7.22
N ALA A 92 21.37 -4.78 6.30
CA ALA A 92 20.94 -4.12 5.06
C ALA A 92 20.10 -5.07 4.18
N GLU A 93 20.52 -6.33 4.02
CA GLU A 93 19.77 -7.33 3.27
C GLU A 93 18.39 -7.58 3.90
N THR A 94 18.32 -7.64 5.23
CA THR A 94 17.07 -7.77 5.97
C THR A 94 16.16 -6.57 5.72
N VAL A 95 16.67 -5.34 5.86
CA VAL A 95 15.91 -4.10 5.62
C VAL A 95 15.33 -4.08 4.20
N PHE A 96 16.14 -4.35 3.18
CA PHE A 96 15.67 -4.32 1.79
C PHE A 96 14.70 -5.47 1.45
N ALA A 97 14.87 -6.66 2.06
CA ALA A 97 13.93 -7.76 1.94
C ALA A 97 12.57 -7.43 2.59
N ILE A 98 12.56 -6.72 3.73
CA ILE A 98 11.32 -6.22 4.33
C ILE A 98 10.65 -5.20 3.41
N LEU A 99 11.40 -4.19 2.97
CA LEU A 99 10.91 -3.10 2.13
C LEU A 99 10.33 -3.58 0.80
N ARG A 100 10.81 -4.71 0.29
CA ARG A 100 10.29 -5.34 -0.92
C ARG A 100 8.78 -5.66 -0.82
N TRP A 101 8.30 -6.02 0.36
CA TRP A 101 6.92 -6.49 0.59
C TRP A 101 6.19 -5.75 1.71
N SER A 102 6.83 -4.77 2.36
CA SER A 102 6.25 -4.05 3.49
C SER A 102 6.86 -2.66 3.59
N ALA A 103 6.00 -1.65 3.51
CA ALA A 103 6.43 -0.26 3.61
C ALA A 103 7.12 0.04 4.95
N LEU A 104 8.06 0.99 4.93
CA LEU A 104 8.64 1.55 6.15
C LEU A 104 7.56 2.24 7.00
N PRO A 105 7.51 2.05 8.32
CA PRO A 105 6.61 2.80 9.19
C PRO A 105 6.76 4.31 9.01
N GLY A 106 5.65 5.02 8.85
CA GLY A 106 5.65 6.45 8.51
C GLY A 106 5.76 6.74 7.00
N ALA A 107 6.10 5.75 6.18
CA ALA A 107 6.15 5.91 4.71
C ALA A 107 5.16 5.00 3.97
N SER A 108 4.30 4.28 4.69
CA SER A 108 3.23 3.51 4.06
C SER A 108 2.14 4.43 3.52
N ARG A 109 1.75 4.24 2.26
CA ARG A 109 0.64 4.98 1.66
C ARG A 109 -0.71 4.62 2.30
N HIS A 110 -0.83 3.45 2.94
CA HIS A 110 -2.01 3.11 3.75
C HIS A 110 -2.23 4.08 4.92
N HIS A 111 -1.20 4.79 5.40
CA HIS A 111 -1.37 5.84 6.41
C HIS A 111 -2.32 6.95 5.93
N TRP A 112 -2.39 7.19 4.63
CA TRP A 112 -3.18 8.26 4.05
C TRP A 112 -4.66 7.90 3.93
N GLY A 113 -5.01 6.61 4.04
CA GLY A 113 -6.34 6.10 3.75
C GLY A 113 -6.76 6.24 2.28
N THR A 114 -5.87 6.72 1.41
CA THR A 114 -6.07 6.79 -0.04
C THR A 114 -5.76 5.47 -0.73
N ASP A 115 -5.05 4.59 -0.03
CA ASP A 115 -4.50 3.35 -0.55
C ASP A 115 -5.11 2.15 0.18
N PHE A 116 -5.45 1.11 -0.58
CA PHE A 116 -6.19 -0.03 -0.08
C PHE A 116 -6.04 -1.25 -1.00
N ASP A 117 -6.16 -2.44 -0.41
CA ASP A 117 -6.03 -3.72 -1.10
C ASP A 117 -7.41 -4.32 -1.37
N VAL A 118 -7.65 -4.73 -2.62
CA VAL A 118 -8.97 -5.21 -3.07
C VAL A 118 -8.92 -6.61 -3.65
N ILE A 119 -10.02 -7.34 -3.45
CA ILE A 119 -10.30 -8.64 -4.06
C ILE A 119 -11.73 -8.68 -4.61
N ASP A 120 -12.05 -9.74 -5.35
CA ASP A 120 -13.43 -10.08 -5.69
C ASP A 120 -13.98 -11.10 -4.69
N ALA A 121 -14.90 -10.68 -3.83
CA ALA A 121 -15.54 -11.55 -2.84
C ALA A 121 -16.48 -12.57 -3.49
N ALA A 122 -16.93 -12.38 -4.74
CA ALA A 122 -17.76 -13.37 -5.43
C ALA A 122 -16.94 -14.56 -5.95
N ALA A 123 -15.61 -14.43 -6.05
CA ALA A 123 -14.73 -15.47 -6.58
C ALA A 123 -14.39 -16.57 -5.56
N VAL A 124 -14.69 -16.36 -4.28
CA VAL A 124 -14.29 -17.23 -3.18
C VAL A 124 -15.43 -17.40 -2.18
N ASP A 125 -15.40 -18.49 -1.42
CA ASP A 125 -16.30 -18.65 -0.27
C ASP A 125 -15.79 -17.88 0.97
N ASP A 126 -16.64 -17.78 1.99
CA ASP A 126 -16.33 -17.05 3.23
C ASP A 126 -15.17 -17.65 4.05
N ASN A 127 -14.78 -18.91 3.79
CA ASN A 127 -13.67 -19.59 4.48
C ASN A 127 -12.33 -19.40 3.76
N TYR A 128 -12.32 -18.82 2.56
CA TYR A 128 -11.10 -18.57 1.83
C TYR A 128 -10.23 -17.53 2.56
N VAL A 129 -8.99 -17.89 2.83
CA VAL A 129 -8.03 -17.01 3.50
C VAL A 129 -7.22 -16.27 2.45
N VAL A 130 -7.62 -15.04 2.14
CA VAL A 130 -6.90 -14.14 1.22
C VAL A 130 -5.46 -13.94 1.68
N GLN A 131 -4.49 -14.20 0.79
CA GLN A 131 -3.06 -14.04 1.08
C GLN A 131 -2.46 -12.74 0.50
N LEU A 132 -3.13 -12.12 -0.47
CA LEU A 132 -2.62 -11.01 -1.28
C LEU A 132 -1.29 -11.36 -1.96
N THR A 133 -1.33 -12.40 -2.79
CA THR A 133 -0.16 -12.91 -3.52
C THR A 133 -0.28 -12.69 -5.03
N PRO A 134 0.86 -12.60 -5.76
CA PRO A 134 0.84 -12.50 -7.23
C PRO A 134 0.03 -13.63 -7.89
N GLN A 135 0.03 -14.83 -7.31
CA GLN A 135 -0.68 -16.00 -7.80
C GLN A 135 -2.20 -15.84 -7.70
N GLU A 136 -2.72 -15.24 -6.63
CA GLU A 136 -4.18 -15.02 -6.47
C GLU A 136 -4.72 -14.03 -7.51
N VAL A 137 -3.92 -13.03 -7.87
CA VAL A 137 -4.30 -11.95 -8.78
C VAL A 137 -3.77 -12.11 -10.20
N ALA A 138 -3.00 -13.17 -10.49
CA ALA A 138 -2.58 -13.53 -11.84
C ALA A 138 -3.80 -13.78 -12.73
N ASP A 139 -3.66 -13.72 -14.06
CA ASP A 139 -4.81 -13.89 -14.97
C ASP A 139 -5.53 -15.24 -14.81
N ASN A 140 -4.80 -16.30 -14.47
CA ASN A 140 -5.35 -17.61 -14.13
C ASN A 140 -5.58 -17.82 -12.63
N GLY A 141 -5.30 -16.80 -11.80
CA GLY A 141 -5.54 -16.78 -10.37
C GLY A 141 -7.01 -16.61 -10.01
N VAL A 142 -7.35 -16.87 -8.76
CA VAL A 142 -8.74 -16.83 -8.26
C VAL A 142 -9.41 -15.47 -8.43
N PHE A 143 -8.66 -14.38 -8.27
CA PHE A 143 -9.13 -13.01 -8.49
C PHE A 143 -8.76 -12.47 -9.88
N GLY A 144 -8.16 -13.29 -10.74
CA GLY A 144 -7.58 -12.88 -12.02
C GLY A 144 -8.55 -12.19 -12.98
N ALA A 145 -9.78 -12.70 -13.07
CA ALA A 145 -10.83 -12.10 -13.91
C ALA A 145 -11.17 -10.66 -13.46
N PHE A 146 -11.30 -10.46 -12.16
CA PHE A 146 -11.56 -9.15 -11.58
C PHE A 146 -10.37 -8.20 -11.79
N HIS A 147 -9.14 -8.65 -11.57
CA HIS A 147 -7.98 -7.80 -11.79
C HIS A 147 -7.78 -7.44 -13.26
N ARG A 148 -8.05 -8.33 -14.22
CA ARG A 148 -8.06 -7.96 -15.65
C ARG A 148 -9.08 -6.87 -15.95
N TRP A 149 -10.27 -6.98 -15.39
CA TRP A 149 -11.29 -5.94 -15.55
C TRP A 149 -10.82 -4.61 -14.93
N LEU A 150 -10.23 -4.64 -13.73
CA LEU A 150 -9.64 -3.45 -13.12
C LEU A 150 -8.54 -2.82 -13.98
N ASP A 151 -7.67 -3.63 -14.60
CA ASP A 151 -6.63 -3.15 -15.51
C ASP A 151 -7.24 -2.35 -16.65
N GLU A 152 -8.25 -2.92 -17.33
CA GLU A 152 -8.97 -2.26 -18.40
C GLU A 152 -9.61 -0.94 -17.94
N ARG A 153 -10.22 -0.92 -16.75
CA ARG A 153 -10.83 0.29 -16.18
C ARG A 153 -9.79 1.37 -15.89
N ILE A 154 -8.60 1.01 -15.42
CA ILE A 154 -7.49 1.93 -15.16
C ILE A 154 -6.94 2.46 -16.49
N ASP A 155 -6.65 1.57 -17.44
CA ASP A 155 -6.06 1.90 -18.75
C ASP A 155 -6.97 2.80 -19.60
N THR A 156 -8.29 2.59 -19.50
CA THR A 156 -9.29 3.41 -20.20
C THR A 156 -9.67 4.69 -19.46
N GLY A 157 -9.09 4.97 -18.29
CA GLY A 157 -9.39 6.18 -17.50
C GLY A 157 -10.77 6.14 -16.81
N HIS A 158 -11.39 4.97 -16.73
CA HIS A 158 -12.69 4.75 -16.10
C HIS A 158 -12.59 4.18 -14.68
N SER A 159 -11.47 4.43 -14.00
CA SER A 159 -11.19 4.00 -12.62
C SER A 159 -11.50 5.10 -11.58
N TYR A 160 -12.08 6.22 -11.98
CA TYR A 160 -12.43 7.34 -11.09
C TYR A 160 -11.24 7.90 -10.30
N GLY A 161 -10.05 7.93 -10.91
CA GLY A 161 -8.83 8.41 -10.27
C GLY A 161 -8.10 7.36 -9.42
N LEU A 162 -8.60 6.11 -9.37
CA LEU A 162 -7.87 4.98 -8.79
C LEU A 162 -6.81 4.47 -9.76
N PHE A 163 -5.64 4.10 -9.23
CA PHE A 163 -4.54 3.55 -10.00
C PHE A 163 -3.70 2.58 -9.17
N ARG A 164 -2.69 1.94 -9.79
CA ARG A 164 -1.74 1.07 -9.09
C ARG A 164 -0.37 1.72 -8.99
N PRO A 165 0.04 2.20 -7.80
CA PRO A 165 1.38 2.78 -7.61
C PRO A 165 2.51 1.76 -7.80
N TYR A 166 2.20 0.47 -7.63
CA TYR A 166 3.12 -0.65 -7.72
C TYR A 166 2.75 -1.61 -8.88
N ALA A 167 2.40 -1.06 -10.05
CA ALA A 167 2.03 -1.86 -11.23
C ALA A 167 3.21 -2.61 -11.87
N GLN A 168 4.42 -2.05 -11.75
CA GLN A 168 5.64 -2.57 -12.36
C GLN A 168 6.76 -2.62 -11.34
N ASP A 169 7.65 -3.59 -11.50
CA ASP A 169 8.85 -3.68 -10.68
C ASP A 169 9.86 -2.62 -11.10
N ARG A 170 10.08 -1.64 -10.23
CA ARG A 170 11.04 -0.54 -10.44
C ARG A 170 12.31 -0.72 -9.59
N GLY A 171 12.57 -1.94 -9.11
CA GLY A 171 13.61 -2.22 -8.13
C GLY A 171 13.26 -1.70 -6.72
N GLY A 172 11.98 -1.53 -6.42
CA GLY A 172 11.48 -1.03 -5.14
C GLY A 172 10.52 -2.02 -4.50
N VAL A 173 9.35 -1.52 -4.10
CA VAL A 173 8.20 -2.36 -3.71
C VAL A 173 7.89 -3.33 -4.85
N ALA A 174 7.59 -4.59 -4.49
CA ALA A 174 7.18 -5.62 -5.44
C ALA A 174 5.89 -5.23 -6.17
N PRO A 175 5.61 -5.80 -7.36
CA PRO A 175 4.33 -5.60 -8.01
C PRO A 175 3.16 -6.09 -7.15
N GLU A 176 2.22 -5.21 -6.84
CA GLU A 176 1.03 -5.49 -6.01
C GLU A 176 -0.24 -5.20 -6.81
N ARG A 177 -0.69 -6.15 -7.66
CA ARG A 177 -1.88 -5.94 -8.53
C ARG A 177 -3.18 -5.77 -7.71
N TRP A 178 -3.20 -6.16 -6.44
CA TRP A 178 -4.32 -5.92 -5.52
C TRP A 178 -4.37 -4.48 -4.97
N HIS A 179 -3.26 -3.76 -5.02
CA HIS A 179 -3.12 -2.48 -4.35
C HIS A 179 -3.61 -1.32 -5.23
N LEU A 180 -4.63 -0.61 -4.76
CA LEU A 180 -5.18 0.58 -5.40
C LEU A 180 -4.88 1.83 -4.56
N SER A 181 -4.65 2.95 -5.23
CA SER A 181 -4.44 4.27 -4.62
C SER A 181 -5.33 5.31 -5.30
N TYR A 182 -5.88 6.25 -4.54
CA TYR A 182 -6.62 7.39 -5.07
C TYR A 182 -5.69 8.57 -5.39
N ALA A 183 -5.40 8.75 -6.68
CA ALA A 183 -4.37 9.65 -7.18
C ALA A 183 -4.47 11.11 -6.71
N PRO A 184 -5.65 11.77 -6.72
CA PRO A 184 -5.73 13.21 -6.40
C PRO A 184 -5.18 13.56 -5.01
N ARG A 185 -5.49 12.76 -3.99
CA ARG A 185 -5.00 12.99 -2.62
C ARG A 185 -3.65 12.36 -2.37
N ALA A 186 -3.40 11.18 -2.92
CA ALA A 186 -2.14 10.50 -2.70
C ALA A 186 -0.95 11.27 -3.32
N ARG A 187 -1.17 12.01 -4.43
CA ARG A 187 -0.15 12.90 -5.01
C ARG A 187 0.18 14.06 -4.07
N GLU A 188 -0.83 14.76 -3.56
CA GLU A 188 -0.65 15.87 -2.61
C GLU A 188 0.11 15.41 -1.35
N LEU A 189 -0.23 14.24 -0.82
CA LEU A 189 0.41 13.69 0.38
C LEU A 189 1.84 13.21 0.12
N GLN A 190 2.11 12.63 -1.05
CA GLN A 190 3.46 12.24 -1.43
C GLN A 190 4.38 13.45 -1.53
N GLU A 191 3.93 14.59 -2.07
CA GLU A 191 4.72 15.84 -2.12
C GLU A 191 5.04 16.40 -0.73
N LEU A 192 4.20 16.09 0.27
CA LEU A 192 4.41 16.50 1.66
C LEU A 192 5.30 15.52 2.44
N LEU A 193 5.37 14.26 2.04
CA LEU A 193 6.31 13.29 2.60
C LEU A 193 7.69 13.63 2.06
N SER A 194 8.61 14.10 2.92
CA SER A 194 10.00 14.37 2.51
C SER A 194 10.96 13.48 3.29
N LEU A 195 12.14 13.27 2.72
CA LEU A 195 13.21 12.48 3.34
C LEU A 195 13.56 13.02 4.73
N GLU A 196 13.67 14.33 4.88
CA GLU A 196 14.03 14.98 6.14
C GLU A 196 12.98 14.74 7.22
N ARG A 197 11.69 14.86 6.86
CA ARG A 197 10.59 14.65 7.81
C ARG A 197 10.47 13.19 8.22
N LEU A 198 10.74 12.28 7.28
CA LEU A 198 10.78 10.85 7.56
C LEU A 198 11.96 10.54 8.48
N TYR A 199 13.14 11.09 8.24
CA TYR A 199 14.31 10.95 9.12
C TYR A 199 14.00 11.42 10.55
N GLU A 200 13.41 12.62 10.71
CA GLU A 200 13.00 13.17 12.00
C GLU A 200 12.05 12.24 12.76
N LEU A 201 11.05 11.67 12.08
CA LEU A 201 10.11 10.72 12.69
C LEU A 201 10.81 9.44 13.17
N LEU A 202 11.70 8.89 12.34
CA LEU A 202 12.38 7.63 12.62
C LEU A 202 13.31 7.72 13.82
N GLN A 203 13.99 8.86 14.00
CA GLN A 203 14.86 9.11 15.16
C GLN A 203 14.11 9.14 16.50
N GLU A 204 12.78 9.36 16.48
CA GLU A 204 11.92 9.39 17.66
C GLU A 204 11.16 8.07 17.88
N THR A 205 11.42 7.04 17.07
CA THR A 205 10.67 5.77 17.07
C THR A 205 11.54 4.59 17.48
N ASP A 206 10.96 3.62 18.19
CA ASP A 206 11.58 2.30 18.47
C ASP A 206 11.47 1.36 17.24
N LEU A 207 12.06 1.79 16.13
CA LEU A 207 12.12 1.01 14.90
C LEU A 207 13.32 0.05 14.94
N ALA A 208 13.06 -1.25 14.77
CA ALA A 208 14.13 -2.22 14.65
C ALA A 208 14.99 -1.94 13.40
N MET A 209 16.32 -1.99 13.55
CA MET A 209 17.30 -1.63 12.52
C MET A 209 17.22 -0.14 12.08
N VAL A 210 16.82 0.77 12.98
CA VAL A 210 16.72 2.21 12.66
C VAL A 210 18.04 2.81 12.15
N ASP A 211 19.18 2.41 12.71
CA ASP A 211 20.50 2.92 12.29
C ASP A 211 20.78 2.54 10.82
N THR A 212 20.56 1.28 10.45
CA THR A 212 20.67 0.79 9.07
C THR A 212 19.65 1.49 8.16
N VAL A 213 18.40 1.64 8.60
CA VAL A 213 17.38 2.35 7.81
C VAL A 213 17.80 3.80 7.56
N CYS A 214 18.33 4.49 8.57
CA CYS A 214 18.82 5.86 8.46
C CYS A 214 20.04 5.97 7.54
N GLU A 215 20.98 5.00 7.60
CA GLU A 215 22.13 4.91 6.70
C GLU A 215 21.70 4.85 5.23
N TYR A 216 20.70 4.02 4.91
CA TYR A 216 20.20 3.81 3.55
C TYR A 216 18.98 4.68 3.19
N LEU A 217 18.60 5.65 4.01
CA LEU A 217 17.29 6.32 3.91
C LEU A 217 17.07 7.00 2.55
N GLN A 218 18.11 7.58 1.95
CA GLN A 218 18.00 8.21 0.63
C GLN A 218 17.64 7.21 -0.47
N GLU A 219 18.24 6.03 -0.42
CA GLU A 219 17.95 4.93 -1.33
C GLU A 219 16.55 4.36 -1.07
N ILE A 220 16.21 4.12 0.20
CA ILE A 220 14.90 3.64 0.64
C ILE A 220 13.80 4.59 0.15
N TYR A 221 13.97 5.89 0.38
CA TYR A 221 13.02 6.91 -0.02
C TYR A 221 12.82 6.92 -1.54
N THR A 222 13.90 6.88 -2.30
CA THR A 222 13.86 6.95 -3.77
C THR A 222 13.24 5.71 -4.40
N ARG A 223 13.58 4.52 -3.90
CA ARG A 223 13.17 3.24 -4.51
C ARG A 223 11.82 2.73 -3.98
N TYR A 224 11.56 2.88 -2.69
CA TYR A 224 10.45 2.20 -2.00
C TYR A 224 9.33 3.15 -1.54
N VAL A 225 9.61 4.45 -1.37
CA VAL A 225 8.62 5.42 -0.91
C VAL A 225 8.06 6.26 -2.06
N TRP A 226 8.94 6.82 -2.88
CA TRP A 226 8.54 7.72 -3.97
C TRP A 226 7.92 6.96 -5.15
N VAL A 227 6.70 7.34 -5.52
CA VAL A 227 6.05 6.90 -6.75
C VAL A 227 6.25 7.96 -7.84
N PRO A 228 6.95 7.65 -8.95
CA PRO A 228 7.18 8.61 -10.03
C PRO A 228 5.89 9.14 -10.66
N ASP A 229 5.94 10.36 -11.18
CA ASP A 229 4.78 11.04 -11.77
C ASP A 229 4.14 10.26 -12.92
N HIS A 230 4.94 9.53 -13.71
CA HIS A 230 4.44 8.72 -14.82
C HIS A 230 3.62 7.50 -14.38
N CYS A 231 3.70 7.10 -13.10
CA CYS A 231 2.85 6.04 -12.55
C CYS A 231 1.45 6.56 -12.18
N TYR A 232 1.30 7.86 -11.92
CA TYR A 232 0.00 8.44 -11.64
C TYR A 232 -0.79 8.67 -12.94
N PRO A 233 -2.13 8.52 -12.91
CA PRO A 233 -2.95 8.80 -14.08
C PRO A 233 -2.85 10.28 -14.45
N THR A 234 -2.96 10.57 -15.75
CA THR A 234 -3.18 11.94 -16.21
C THR A 234 -4.55 12.38 -15.71
N ILE A 235 -4.60 13.37 -14.82
CA ILE A 235 -5.87 13.89 -14.31
C ILE A 235 -6.49 14.71 -15.44
N PHE A 236 -7.39 14.10 -16.20
CA PHE A 236 -8.21 14.81 -17.18
C PHE A 236 -9.29 15.60 -16.44
N GLY A 237 -9.09 16.93 -16.33
CA GLY A 237 -10.13 17.89 -15.96
C GLY A 237 -10.08 18.38 -14.50
N ARG A 238 -9.84 19.69 -14.35
CA ARG A 238 -10.62 20.53 -13.45
C ARG A 238 -11.78 21.11 -14.24
#